data_AF-G2XQC8-F1
#
_entry.id   AF-G2XQC8-F1
#
_cell.length_a   1.000
_cell.length_b   1.000
_cell.length_c   1.000
_cell.angle_alpha   90.00
_cell.angle_beta   90.00
_cell.angle_gamma   90.00
#
_symmetry.space_group_name_H-M   'P 1'
#
loop_
_entity.id
_entity.type
_entity.pdbx_description
1 polymer ?
#
loop_
_entity_poly.entity_id
_entity_poly.type
_entity_poly.pdbx_seq_one_letter_code
_entity_poly.pdbx_strand_id
1 'polypeptide(L)' 'MTYISPSSIKSFTLDILDEDFAKFTQLLELSRIGPLVYETSEQNGLKFGITHEWITKTKDYWLHDLVF' A
#
# COMPACT_ATOMS: atom_id res chain seq x y z
N MET A 1 29.63 14.66 23.17
CA MET A 1 28.40 13.88 23.39
C MET A 1 28.78 12.41 23.34
N THR A 2 28.74 11.70 24.46
CA THR A 2 29.11 10.28 24.55
C THR A 2 27.87 9.45 24.23
N TYR A 3 27.89 8.66 23.16
CA TYR A 3 26.78 7.77 22.84
C TYR A 3 26.70 6.64 23.86
N ILE A 4 25.59 6.54 24.58
CA ILE A 4 25.31 5.45 25.52
C ILE A 4 24.56 4.37 24.73
N SER A 5 25.23 3.25 24.46
CA SER A 5 24.57 2.11 23.82
C SER A 5 23.48 1.55 24.75
N PRO A 6 22.26 1.26 24.25
CA PRO A 6 21.24 0.62 25.06
C PRO A 6 21.75 -0.71 25.60
N SER A 7 21.44 -0.98 26.88
CA SER A 7 21.93 -2.13 27.64
C SER A 7 21.36 -3.48 27.16
N SER A 8 20.36 -3.46 26.27
CA SER A 8 19.78 -4.66 25.67
C SER A 8 19.21 -4.33 24.30
N ILE A 9 19.66 -5.06 23.27
CA ILE A 9 19.10 -5.03 21.92
C ILE A 9 18.17 -6.24 21.81
N LYS A 10 16.89 -6.01 21.52
CA LYS A 10 15.93 -7.08 21.25
C LYS A 10 15.78 -7.25 19.75
N SER A 11 15.95 -8.48 19.27
CA SER A 11 15.66 -8.80 17.88
C SER A 11 14.16 -8.65 17.62
N PHE A 12 13.82 -8.08 16.48
CA PHE A 12 12.45 -7.96 15.99
C PHE A 12 12.29 -8.87 14.78
N THR A 13 11.21 -9.64 14.76
CA THR A 13 10.79 -10.45 13.62
C THR A 13 9.45 -9.93 13.18
N LEU A 14 9.33 -9.58 11.90
CA LEU A 14 8.05 -9.26 11.28
C LEU A 14 7.27 -10.56 11.12
N ASP A 15 6.10 -10.62 11.71
CA ASP A 15 5.17 -11.74 11.61
C ASP A 15 3.77 -11.16 11.36
N ILE A 16 3.25 -11.36 10.15
CA ILE A 16 1.92 -10.90 9.74
C ILE A 16 1.03 -12.13 9.72
N LEU A 17 -0.02 -12.13 10.54
CA LEU A 17 -0.95 -13.24 10.61
C LEU A 17 -1.74 -13.37 9.31
N ASP A 18 -1.97 -14.59 8.84
CA ASP A 18 -2.78 -14.88 7.65
C ASP A 18 -4.17 -14.22 7.73
N GLU A 19 -4.75 -14.12 8.93
CA GLU A 19 -6.04 -13.46 9.14
C GLU A 19 -6.02 -11.96 8.83
N ASP A 20 -4.91 -11.28 9.11
CA ASP A 20 -4.78 -9.84 8.87
C ASP A 20 -4.53 -9.59 7.38
N PHE A 21 -3.84 -10.51 6.70
CA PHE A 21 -3.72 -10.49 5.25
C PHE A 21 -5.08 -10.73 4.57
N ALA A 22 -5.86 -11.71 5.03
CA ALA A 22 -7.19 -11.97 4.51
C ALA A 22 -8.14 -10.76 4.71
N LYS A 23 -8.07 -10.09 5.87
CA LYS A 23 -8.83 -8.85 6.13
C LYS A 23 -8.39 -7.73 5.20
N PHE A 24 -7.09 -7.57 4.95
CA PHE A 24 -6.56 -6.58 4.01
C PHE A 24 -7.14 -6.78 2.60
N THR A 25 -7.10 -8.02 2.08
CA THR A 25 -7.64 -8.34 0.76
C THR A 25 -9.14 -8.02 0.66
N GLN A 26 -9.93 -8.40 1.68
CA GLN A 26 -11.38 -8.07 1.70
C GLN A 26 -11.64 -6.56 1.69
N LEU A 27 -10.89 -5.79 2.48
CA LEU A 27 -11.01 -4.33 2.49
C LEU A 27 -10.62 -3.73 1.13
N LEU A 28 -9.58 -4.28 0.50
CA LEU A 28 -9.14 -3.85 -0.81
C LEU A 28 -10.19 -4.12 -1.89
N GLU A 29 -10.80 -5.31 -1.90
CA GLU A 29 -11.88 -5.68 -2.82
C GLU A 29 -13.04 -4.66 -2.73
N LEU A 30 -13.48 -4.37 -1.51
CA LEU A 30 -14.60 -3.46 -1.23
C LEU A 30 -14.30 -1.98 -1.53
N SER A 31 -13.03 -1.58 -1.51
CA SER A 31 -12.62 -0.18 -1.70
C SER A 31 -12.85 0.26 -3.15
N ARG A 32 -13.74 1.24 -3.37
CA ARG A 32 -14.07 1.72 -4.72
C ARG A 32 -12.96 2.64 -5.26
N ILE A 33 -12.72 2.56 -6.56
CA ILE A 33 -11.92 3.55 -7.29
C ILE A 33 -12.88 4.63 -7.79
N GLY A 34 -12.50 5.90 -7.60
CA GLY A 34 -13.28 7.04 -8.11
C GLY A 34 -13.29 7.07 -9.65
N PRO A 35 -14.24 7.78 -10.28
CA PRO A 35 -14.30 7.84 -11.74
C PRO A 35 -13.06 8.54 -12.35
N LEU A 36 -12.81 8.28 -13.63
CA LEU A 36 -11.82 9.02 -14.41
C LEU A 36 -12.26 10.49 -14.56
N VAL A 37 -11.44 11.41 -14.06
CA VAL A 37 -11.67 12.86 -14.12
C VAL A 37 -10.44 13.57 -14.68
N TYR A 38 -10.55 14.88 -14.93
CA TYR A 38 -9.48 15.67 -15.52
C TYR A 38 -8.18 15.59 -14.70
N GLU A 39 -8.30 15.71 -13.37
CA GLU A 39 -7.18 15.72 -12.43
C GLU A 39 -6.46 14.38 -12.38
N THR A 40 -7.20 13.28 -12.52
CA THR A 40 -6.67 11.90 -12.43
C THR A 40 -6.28 11.32 -13.79
N SER A 41 -6.38 12.10 -14.88
CA SER A 41 -5.92 11.66 -16.20
C SER A 41 -4.40 11.56 -16.27
N GLU A 42 -3.88 10.63 -17.10
CA GLU A 42 -2.43 10.37 -17.23
C GLU A 42 -1.61 11.61 -17.56
N GLN A 43 -2.18 12.49 -18.39
CA GLN A 43 -1.53 13.72 -18.83
C GLN A 43 -1.31 14.72 -17.68
N ASN A 44 -2.03 14.54 -16.57
CA ASN A 44 -2.07 15.46 -15.43
C ASN A 44 -1.54 14.87 -14.11
N GLY A 45 -1.11 13.60 -14.10
CA GLY A 45 -0.67 12.91 -12.88
C GLY A 45 0.37 13.68 -12.05
N LEU A 46 1.41 14.22 -12.70
CA LEU A 46 2.45 14.96 -11.99
C LEU A 46 1.99 16.29 -11.35
N LYS A 47 0.77 16.76 -11.65
CA LYS A 47 0.22 18.03 -11.15
C LYS A 47 -0.76 17.85 -10.00
N PHE A 48 -1.55 16.77 -10.02
CA PHE A 48 -2.66 16.58 -9.08
C PHE A 48 -2.58 15.28 -8.27
N GLY A 49 -1.56 14.46 -8.47
CA GLY A 49 -1.28 13.27 -7.65
C GLY A 49 -1.37 11.97 -8.44
N ILE A 50 -1.87 10.92 -7.80
CA ILE A 50 -1.96 9.61 -8.46
C ILE A 50 -2.96 9.65 -9.62
N THR A 51 -2.62 8.96 -10.71
CA THR A 51 -3.52 8.83 -11.85
C THR A 51 -4.53 7.71 -11.63
N HIS A 52 -5.64 7.78 -12.36
CA HIS A 52 -6.66 6.74 -12.34
C HIS A 52 -6.09 5.41 -12.85
N GLU A 53 -5.22 5.42 -13.87
CA GLU A 53 -4.57 4.20 -14.35
C GLU A 53 -3.69 3.58 -13.27
N TRP A 54 -2.87 4.40 -12.58
CA TRP A 54 -1.98 3.91 -11.54
C TRP A 54 -2.75 3.23 -10.42
N ILE A 55 -3.77 3.89 -9.85
CA ILE A 55 -4.53 3.30 -8.73
C ILE A 55 -5.31 2.05 -9.15
N THR A 56 -5.78 2.00 -10.40
CA THR A 56 -6.47 0.82 -10.94
C THR A 56 -5.51 -0.37 -11.05
N LYS A 57 -4.34 -0.15 -11.65
CA LYS A 57 -3.32 -1.21 -11.81
C LYS A 57 -2.74 -1.66 -10.47
N THR A 58 -2.52 -0.74 -9.53
CA THR A 58 -2.01 -1.08 -8.19
C THR A 58 -3.03 -1.89 -7.41
N LYS A 59 -4.32 -1.52 -7.45
CA LYS A 59 -5.37 -2.31 -6.80
C LYS A 59 -5.43 -3.73 -7.39
N ASP A 60 -5.38 -3.85 -8.71
CA ASP A 60 -5.39 -5.14 -9.42
C ASP A 60 -4.20 -6.03 -9.00
N TYR A 61 -2.99 -5.48 -9.04
CA TYR A 61 -1.77 -6.17 -8.60
C TYR A 61 -1.86 -6.63 -7.13
N TRP A 62 -2.35 -5.76 -6.23
CA TRP A 62 -2.49 -6.13 -4.82
C TRP A 62 -3.55 -7.20 -4.55
N LEU A 63 -4.56 -7.33 -5.41
CA LEU A 63 -5.59 -8.36 -5.30
C LEU A 63 -5.16 -9.71 -5.89
N HIS A 64 -4.31 -9.72 -6.90
CA HIS A 64 -4.08 -10.90 -7.72
C HIS A 64 -2.64 -11.42 -7.72
N ASP A 65 -1.66 -10.52 -7.63
CA ASP A 65 -0.24 -10.86 -7.83
C ASP A 65 0.60 -10.71 -6.55
N LEU A 66 0.02 -10.15 -5.48
CA LEU A 66 0.69 -9.99 -4.20
C LEU A 66 0.81 -11.35 -3.48
N VAL A 67 2.00 -11.95 -3.55
CA VAL A 67 2.37 -13.18 -2.84
C VAL A 67 3.40 -12.84 -1.75
N PHE A 68 3.18 -13.32 -0.53
CA PHE A 68 4.12 -13.24 0.60
C PHE A 68 4.71 -14.61 0.92
#